data_AF-A0A7C4HG19-F1
#
_entry.id   AF-A0A7C4HG19-F1
#
_cell.length_a   1.000
_cell.length_b   1.000
_cell.length_c   1.000
_cell.angle_alpha   90.00
_cell.angle_beta   90.00
_cell.angle_gamma   90.00
#
_symmetry.space_group_name_H-M   'P 1'
#
loop_
_entity.id
_entity.type
_entity.pdbx_description
1 polymer ?
#
loop_
_entity_poly.entity_id
_entity_poly.type
_entity_poly.pdbx_seq_one_letter_code
_entity_poly.pdbx_strand_id
1 'polypeptide(L)' 'FKKVVKCCPVPIIVLSGPGAEDPKGLLQIVRDVVDVGAKGVIMGRNVWGYRNPAAMVKALVK' A
#
# COMPACT_ATOMS: atom_id res chain seq x y z
N PHE A 1 -7.25 -7.92 7.13
CA PHE A 1 -6.89 -6.60 7.68
C PHE A 1 -8.04 -5.84 8.35
N LYS A 2 -9.28 -5.89 7.83
CA LYS A 2 -10.48 -5.21 8.39
C LYS A 2 -10.68 -5.31 9.91
N LYS A 3 -10.46 -6.49 10.53
CA LYS A 3 -10.58 -6.65 11.99
C LYS A 3 -9.55 -5.80 12.76
N VAL A 4 -8.32 -5.72 12.26
CA VAL A 4 -7.23 -4.90 12.82
C VAL A 4 -7.58 -3.42 12.74
N VAL A 5 -8.08 -2.97 11.58
CA VAL A 5 -8.51 -1.58 11.41
C VAL A 5 -9.65 -1.22 12.37
N LYS A 6 -10.63 -2.12 12.53
CA LYS A 6 -11.78 -1.89 13.42
C LYS A 6 -11.42 -1.84 14.91
N CYS A 7 -10.37 -2.53 15.35
CA CYS A 7 -9.97 -2.56 16.75
C CYS A 7 -8.94 -1.49 17.13
N CYS A 8 -8.36 -0.78 16.15
CA CYS A 8 -7.36 0.26 16.42
C CYS A 8 -8.06 1.61 16.61
N PRO A 9 -7.85 2.29 17.76
CA PRO A 9 -8.50 3.57 18.03
C PRO A 9 -7.84 4.76 17.30
N VAL A 10 -6.72 4.54 16.60
CA VAL A 10 -5.94 5.57 15.92
C VAL A 10 -5.76 5.23 14.42
N PRO A 11 -5.45 6.22 13.57
CA PRO A 11 -5.12 6.00 12.16
C PRO A 11 -4.05 4.93 11.94
N ILE A 12 -4.29 4.03 10.99
CA ILE A 12 -3.32 3.00 10.58
C ILE A 12 -2.78 3.33 9.19
N ILE A 13 -1.47 3.20 9.04
CA ILE A 13 -0.77 3.23 7.76
C ILE A 13 -0.11 1.86 7.56
N VAL A 14 -0.24 1.27 6.36
CA VAL A 14 0.23 -0.08 6.08
C VAL A 14 1.60 -0.07 5.40
N LEU A 15 2.55 -0.83 5.96
CA LEU A 15 3.81 -1.12 5.29
C LEU A 15 3.60 -2.07 4.11
N SER A 16 4.14 -1.72 2.95
CA SER A 16 4.25 -2.68 1.86
C SER A 16 5.11 -3.85 2.32
N GLY A 17 4.62 -5.08 2.14
CA GLY A 17 5.34 -6.30 2.48
C GLY A 17 6.62 -6.51 1.64
N PRO A 18 7.04 -7.76 1.40
CA PRO A 18 8.19 -8.06 0.55
C PRO A 18 8.13 -7.35 -0.81
N GLY A 19 9.30 -7.16 -1.43
CA GLY A 19 9.40 -6.58 -2.77
C GLY A 19 8.53 -7.37 -3.75
N ALA A 20 7.46 -6.75 -4.25
CA ALA A 20 6.57 -7.42 -5.18
C ALA A 20 7.19 -7.30 -6.58
N GLU A 21 7.65 -8.39 -7.17
CA GLU A 21 7.94 -8.43 -8.62
C GLU A 21 6.67 -8.20 -9.47
N ASP A 22 5.50 -8.16 -8.81
CA ASP A 22 4.19 -7.89 -9.37
C ASP A 22 3.63 -6.51 -8.92
N PRO A 23 3.69 -5.48 -9.78
CA PRO A 23 3.07 -4.18 -9.52
C PRO A 23 1.56 -4.25 -9.31
N LYS A 24 0.83 -5.16 -9.96
CA LYS A 24 -0.63 -5.23 -9.84
C LYS A 24 -1.04 -5.75 -8.48
N GLY A 25 -0.41 -6.83 -8.02
CA GLY A 25 -0.61 -7.35 -6.67
C GLY A 25 -0.32 -6.30 -5.59
N LEU A 26 0.76 -5.52 -5.76
CA LEU A 26 1.08 -4.43 -4.83
C LEU A 26 -0.03 -3.37 -4.79
N LEU A 27 -0.51 -2.92 -5.95
CA LEU A 27 -1.61 -1.94 -6.04
C LEU A 27 -2.92 -2.50 -5.47
N GLN A 28 -3.19 -3.80 -5.65
CA GLN A 28 -4.35 -4.46 -5.05
C GLN A 28 -4.26 -4.45 -3.52
N ILE A 29 -3.08 -4.72 -2.94
CA ILE A 29 -2.87 -4.61 -1.49
C ILE A 29 -3.20 -3.20 -0.99
N VAL A 30 -2.76 -2.15 -1.71
CA VAL A 30 -3.07 -0.75 -1.35
C VAL A 30 -4.57 -0.52 -1.35
N ARG A 31 -5.25 -0.96 -2.42
CA ARG A 31 -6.69 -0.82 -2.54
C ARG A 31 -7.42 -1.52 -1.39
N ASP A 32 -7.08 -2.77 -1.12
CA ASP A 32 -7.72 -3.59 -0.10
C ASP A 32 -7.59 -3.00 1.30
N VAL A 33 -6.41 -2.45 1.65
CA VAL A 33 -6.21 -1.89 3.00
C VAL A 33 -6.90 -0.55 3.18
N VAL A 34 -6.92 0.29 2.14
CA VAL A 34 -7.63 1.58 2.16
C VAL A 34 -9.14 1.35 2.21
N ASP A 35 -9.67 0.41 1.43
CA ASP A 35 -11.10 0.09 1.40
C ASP A 35 -11.63 -0.42 2.75
N VAL A 36 -10.77 -1.05 3.57
CA VAL A 36 -11.15 -1.50 4.92
C VAL A 36 -10.88 -0.47 6.02
N GLY A 37 -10.43 0.73 5.66
CA GLY A 37 -10.32 1.89 6.55
C GLY A 37 -8.90 2.29 6.97
N ALA A 38 -7.85 1.69 6.39
CA ALA A 38 -6.50 2.24 6.57
C ALA A 38 -6.42 3.66 5.98
N LYS A 39 -5.59 4.52 6.55
CA LYS A 39 -5.40 5.90 6.09
C LYS A 39 -4.35 6.04 4.99
N GLY A 40 -3.67 4.96 4.63
CA GLY A 40 -2.74 4.92 3.51
C GLY A 40 -1.70 3.82 3.66
N VAL A 41 -0.61 3.98 2.90
CA VAL A 41 0.52 3.05 2.85
C VAL A 41 1.86 3.77 3.02
N ILE A 42 2.85 3.07 3.57
CA ILE A 42 4.27 3.46 3.56
C ILE A 42 5.01 2.47 2.69
N MET A 43 5.59 2.97 1.59
CA MET A 43 6.27 2.14 0.60
C MET A 43 7.67 2.68 0.28
N GLY A 44 8.69 1.87 0.55
CA GLY A 44 10.08 2.17 0.19
C GLY A 44 10.50 1.42 -1.07
N ARG A 45 11.11 0.24 -0.89
CA ARG A 45 11.59 -0.67 -1.97
C ARG A 45 10.54 -0.92 -3.06
N ASN A 46 9.28 -0.99 -2.68
CA ASN A 46 8.13 -1.17 -3.56
C ASN A 46 7.76 0.09 -4.37
N VAL A 47 8.58 1.14 -4.34
CA VAL A 47 8.49 2.30 -5.22
C VAL A 47 9.79 2.43 -6.01
N TRP A 48 10.92 2.60 -5.32
CA TRP A 48 12.21 2.86 -5.97
C TRP A 48 12.88 1.61 -6.57
N GLY A 49 12.40 0.40 -6.25
CA GLY A 49 12.90 -0.85 -6.85
C GLY A 49 12.36 -1.13 -8.25
N TYR A 50 11.31 -0.44 -8.69
CA TYR A 50 10.77 -0.60 -10.05
C TYR A 50 11.53 0.26 -11.07
N ARG A 51 11.51 -0.17 -12.33
CA ARG A 51 12.18 0.55 -13.45
C ARG A 51 11.69 2.00 -13.61
N ASN A 52 10.43 2.27 -13.28
CA ASN A 52 9.86 3.63 -13.33
C ASN A 52 9.17 3.98 -12.00
N PRO A 53 9.92 4.48 -10.99
CA PRO A 53 9.36 4.84 -9.69
C PRO A 53 8.29 5.93 -9.79
N ALA A 54 8.42 6.88 -10.73
CA ALA A 54 7.45 7.96 -10.91
C ALA A 54 6.08 7.44 -11.35
N ALA A 55 6.04 6.41 -12.22
CA ALA A 55 4.80 5.76 -12.61
C ALA A 55 4.15 5.04 -11.42
N MET A 56 4.94 4.39 -10.56
CA MET A 56 4.44 3.75 -9.35
C MET A 56 3.86 4.75 -8.36
N VAL A 57 4.54 5.86 -8.08
CA VAL A 57 3.99 6.92 -7.23
C VAL A 57 2.66 7.44 -7.79
N LYS A 58 2.57 7.68 -9.11
CA LYS A 58 1.32 8.12 -9.74
C LYS A 58 0.19 7.10 -9.60
N ALA A 59 0.50 5.81 -9.60
CA ALA A 59 -0.49 4.75 -9.40
C ALA A 59 -0.95 4.63 -7.95
N LEU A 60 -0.12 5.01 -6.98
CA LEU A 60 -0.43 4.95 -5.54
C LEU A 60 -1.26 6.12 -5.02
N VAL A 61 -1.18 7.28 -5.67
CA VAL A 61 -1.82 8.54 -5.22
C VAL A 61 -3.18 8.79 -5.91
N LYS A 62 -3.58 7.93 -6.85
CA LYS A 62 -4.89 7.99 -7.50
C LYS A 62 -5.95 7.24 -6.72
#